data_AF-A0A951CYA4-F1
#
_entry.id   AF-A0A951CYA4-F1
#
_cell.length_a   1.000
_cell.length_b   1.000
_cell.length_c   1.000
_cell.angle_alpha   90.00
_cell.angle_beta   90.00
_cell.angle_gamma   90.00
#
_symmetry.space_group_name_H-M   'P 1'
#
loop_
_entity.id
_entity.type
_entity.pdbx_description
1 polymer ?
#
loop_
_entity_poly.entity_id
_entity_poly.type
_entity_poly.pdbx_seq_one_letter_code
_entity_poly.pdbx_strand_id
1 'polypeptide(L)'
;MAKLYHKNTKELAERQEPSDLLAALETFLGSCREPAVLEYGEEVLPLSADQYALEIRSGRLWMDAWDETRNISRRILSIERHATGVLDCAVHRFGGKPGKLSFLDLSRPQTAHRSLSGVRQNFSEQFRRMLFRQFPDWEIEALSCGMDLQRSFSPVFPRARLSRGNQQIAAMACPSPQDEQGMLAFALIWYDYVREQSRHPTPISLCLFLPEQAGTLTAHRLRWLTGESLGCRMFRFNAHGLAGEVDPLDLGNLDTRVKPTVSHSHEAARNGSERLLEAAVRRNITSIDPTLLRTPVHGQTLTFAAGDRDIIDLLAVAAWGRLSVLELKITEDLQLPIQALDYWMR
;
A
#
# COMPACT_ATOMS: atom_id res chain seq x y z
N MET A 1 57.32 -17.90 -8.48
CA MET A 1 57.14 -17.12 -7.24
C MET A 1 56.47 -15.80 -7.58
N ALA A 2 55.18 -15.64 -7.27
CA ALA A 2 54.49 -14.36 -7.32
C ALA A 2 53.51 -14.31 -6.14
N LYS A 3 53.79 -13.42 -5.19
CA LYS A 3 53.03 -13.25 -3.95
C LYS A 3 51.72 -12.51 -4.24
N LEU A 4 50.61 -13.10 -3.82
CA LEU A 4 49.31 -12.43 -3.71
C LEU A 4 49.41 -11.25 -2.72
N TYR A 5 48.91 -10.10 -3.13
CA TYR A 5 48.53 -9.01 -2.23
C TYR A 5 47.00 -9.02 -2.08
N HIS A 6 46.49 -9.71 -1.07
CA HIS A 6 45.21 -9.38 -0.44
C HIS A 6 45.53 -8.40 0.70
N LYS A 7 45.15 -7.13 0.54
CA LYS A 7 45.19 -6.15 1.63
C LYS A 7 43.77 -5.80 2.06
N ASN A 8 43.57 -5.92 3.37
CA ASN A 8 42.54 -5.28 4.19
C ASN A 8 41.12 -5.84 4.12
N THR A 9 40.97 -7.09 4.55
CA THR A 9 39.81 -7.46 5.38
C THR A 9 39.99 -6.79 6.74
N LYS A 10 39.12 -5.84 7.08
CA LYS A 10 39.07 -5.20 8.40
C LYS A 10 39.17 -6.26 9.51
N GLU A 11 40.16 -6.08 10.37
CA GLU A 11 40.44 -6.86 11.56
C GLU A 11 39.25 -6.90 12.51
N LEU A 12 38.97 -8.12 12.97
CA LEU A 12 38.47 -8.55 14.28
C LEU A 12 37.56 -7.56 15.04
N ALA A 13 36.25 -7.72 14.86
CA ALA A 13 35.36 -7.56 16.01
C ALA A 13 35.79 -8.60 17.07
N GLU A 14 35.94 -8.17 18.33
CA GLU A 14 36.25 -9.05 19.46
C GLU A 14 35.37 -10.30 19.39
N ARG A 15 35.99 -11.49 19.31
CA ARG A 15 35.25 -12.75 19.37
C ARG A 15 34.66 -12.86 20.77
N GLN A 16 33.36 -12.58 20.89
CA GLN A 16 32.60 -12.86 22.09
C GLN A 16 32.38 -14.36 22.18
N GLU A 17 32.69 -14.95 23.33
CA GLU A 17 32.47 -16.39 23.55
C GLU A 17 30.96 -16.69 23.60
N PRO A 18 30.48 -17.81 23.03
CA PRO A 18 29.06 -18.16 23.02
C PRO A 18 28.41 -18.21 24.41
N SER A 19 29.16 -18.57 25.45
CA SER A 19 28.71 -18.55 26.84
C SER A 19 28.41 -17.15 27.35
N ASP A 20 29.23 -16.17 26.98
CA ASP A 20 29.08 -14.78 27.40
C ASP A 20 27.90 -14.13 26.69
N LEU A 21 27.73 -14.46 25.39
CA LEU A 21 26.55 -14.07 24.62
C LEU A 21 25.26 -14.62 25.24
N LEU A 22 25.25 -15.91 25.63
CA LEU A 22 24.11 -16.55 26.25
C LEU A 22 23.76 -15.86 27.58
N ALA A 23 24.74 -15.70 28.47
CA ALA A 23 24.54 -15.08 29.77
C ALA A 23 24.02 -13.63 29.66
N ALA A 24 24.55 -12.85 28.71
CA ALA A 24 24.09 -11.50 28.46
C ALA A 24 22.63 -11.45 27.95
N LEU A 25 22.25 -12.36 27.07
CA LEU A 25 20.88 -12.48 26.55
C LEU A 25 19.89 -12.94 27.61
N GLU A 26 20.25 -13.95 28.41
CA GLU A 26 19.43 -14.42 29.53
C GLU A 26 19.24 -13.31 30.57
N THR A 27 20.31 -12.57 30.89
CA THR A 27 20.23 -11.42 31.80
C THR A 27 19.30 -10.33 31.26
N PHE A 28 19.40 -10.01 29.97
CA PHE A 28 18.53 -9.03 29.32
C PHE A 28 17.06 -9.49 29.33
N LEU A 29 16.78 -10.71 28.88
CA LEU A 29 15.42 -11.25 28.82
C LEU A 29 14.79 -11.37 30.21
N GLY A 30 15.56 -11.78 31.22
CA GLY A 30 15.11 -11.81 32.61
C GLY A 30 14.80 -10.44 33.21
N SER A 31 15.33 -9.36 32.62
CA SER A 31 15.03 -7.98 33.01
C SER A 31 13.82 -7.35 32.28
N CYS A 32 13.33 -8.00 31.21
CA CYS A 32 12.22 -7.51 30.40
C CYS A 32 10.88 -7.83 31.08
N ARG A 33 9.87 -6.98 30.87
CA ARG A 33 8.49 -7.27 31.29
C ARG A 33 7.69 -7.88 30.16
N GLU A 34 7.89 -7.39 28.95
CA GLU A 34 7.26 -7.91 27.72
C GLU A 34 8.35 -8.18 26.68
N PRO A 35 9.13 -9.26 26.85
CA PRO A 35 10.22 -9.59 25.93
C PRO A 35 9.68 -9.96 24.55
N ALA A 36 10.37 -9.49 23.52
CA ALA A 36 10.06 -9.81 22.14
C ALA A 36 11.34 -9.82 21.29
N VAL A 37 11.29 -10.48 20.14
CA VAL A 37 12.36 -10.48 19.14
C VAL A 37 11.87 -9.84 17.84
N LEU A 38 12.75 -9.09 17.20
CA LEU A 38 12.54 -8.46 15.90
C LEU A 38 13.70 -8.84 14.98
N GLU A 39 13.41 -9.65 13.98
CA GLU A 39 14.33 -9.83 12.85
C GLU A 39 14.11 -8.71 11.83
N TYR A 40 15.21 -8.20 11.25
CA TYR A 40 15.11 -7.20 10.19
C TYR A 40 14.27 -7.73 9.02
N GLY A 41 13.12 -7.10 8.76
CA GLY A 41 12.23 -7.54 7.69
C GLY A 41 11.04 -8.39 8.15
N GLU A 42 10.83 -8.53 9.46
CA GLU A 42 9.76 -9.37 10.03
C GLU A 42 8.92 -8.58 11.04
N GLU A 43 7.69 -9.02 11.32
CA GLU A 43 6.91 -8.50 12.46
C GLU A 43 7.60 -8.84 13.78
N VAL A 44 7.27 -8.12 14.85
CA VAL A 44 7.77 -8.46 16.20
C VAL A 44 7.13 -9.76 16.66
N LEU A 45 7.95 -10.67 17.17
CA LEU A 45 7.54 -11.94 17.75
C LEU A 45 7.66 -11.85 19.28
N PRO A 46 6.56 -11.86 20.04
CA PRO A 46 6.61 -11.95 21.50
C PRO A 46 7.35 -13.22 21.96
N LEU A 47 8.13 -13.12 23.03
CA LEU A 47 8.90 -14.24 23.58
C LEU A 47 8.26 -14.70 24.89
N SER A 48 7.36 -15.69 24.82
CA SER A 48 6.84 -16.38 26.01
C SER A 48 7.80 -17.50 26.45
N ALA A 49 7.76 -17.92 27.72
CA ALA A 49 8.72 -18.90 28.26
C ALA A 49 8.76 -20.25 27.53
N ASP A 50 7.70 -20.60 26.80
CA ASP A 50 7.49 -21.81 26.01
C ASP A 50 7.62 -21.60 24.49
N GLN A 51 7.93 -20.38 24.05
CA GLN A 51 7.92 -19.94 22.65
C GLN A 51 9.30 -19.55 22.13
N TYR A 52 10.36 -19.79 22.91
CA TYR A 52 11.74 -19.63 22.45
C TYR A 52 12.72 -20.54 23.19
N ALA A 53 13.89 -20.73 22.59
CA ALA A 53 15.02 -21.42 23.17
C ALA A 53 16.34 -20.75 22.77
N LEU A 54 17.22 -20.55 23.76
CA LEU A 54 18.60 -20.14 23.55
C LEU A 54 19.52 -21.33 23.86
N GLU A 55 20.23 -21.82 22.85
CA GLU A 55 21.06 -23.03 23.00
C GLU A 55 22.43 -22.88 22.37
N ILE A 56 23.46 -23.42 23.05
CA ILE A 56 24.79 -23.54 22.48
C ILE A 56 24.91 -24.90 21.78
N ARG A 57 24.88 -24.88 20.44
CA ARG A 57 25.00 -26.07 19.60
C ARG A 57 26.34 -26.06 18.89
N SER A 58 27.19 -27.05 19.17
CA SER A 58 28.54 -27.16 18.57
C SER A 58 29.39 -25.88 18.75
N GLY A 59 29.40 -25.31 19.96
CA GLY A 59 30.17 -24.10 20.29
C GLY A 59 29.66 -22.83 19.61
N ARG A 60 28.37 -22.76 19.27
CA ARG A 60 27.73 -21.59 18.64
C ARG A 60 26.39 -21.34 19.31
N LEU A 61 26.10 -20.08 19.62
CA LEU A 61 24.81 -19.71 20.20
C LEU A 61 23.74 -19.62 19.11
N TRP A 62 22.62 -20.30 19.35
CA TRP A 62 21.42 -20.27 18.53
C TRP A 62 20.26 -19.70 19.34
N MET A 63 19.44 -18.89 18.66
CA MET A 63 18.12 -18.49 19.13
C MET A 63 17.09 -19.12 18.20
N ASP A 64 16.17 -19.87 18.79
CA ASP A 64 14.95 -20.35 18.16
C ASP A 64 13.76 -19.66 18.83
N ALA A 65 12.80 -19.15 18.06
CA ALA A 65 11.58 -18.55 18.58
C ALA A 65 10.41 -18.86 17.64
N TRP A 66 9.23 -19.16 18.18
CA TRP A 66 8.09 -19.63 17.40
C TRP A 66 6.76 -19.18 17.98
N ASP A 67 5.78 -19.00 17.10
CA ASP A 67 4.35 -18.87 17.44
C ASP A 67 3.51 -19.79 16.53
N GLU A 68 2.19 -19.62 16.54
CA GLU A 68 1.28 -20.41 15.70
C GLU A 68 1.47 -20.15 14.19
N THR A 69 2.11 -19.05 13.82
CA THR A 69 2.18 -18.53 12.44
C THR A 69 3.57 -18.67 11.81
N ARG A 70 4.65 -18.66 12.60
CA ARG A 70 6.04 -18.65 12.10
C ARG A 70 7.07 -19.13 13.12
N ASN A 71 8.25 -19.47 12.60
CA ASN A 71 9.43 -19.88 13.37
C ASN A 71 10.68 -19.12 12.88
N ILE A 72 11.46 -18.58 13.82
CA ILE A 72 12.72 -17.89 13.61
C ILE A 72 13.84 -18.71 14.26
N SER A 73 14.80 -19.19 13.46
CA SER A 73 16.02 -19.85 13.95
C SER A 73 17.27 -19.14 13.44
N ARG A 74 18.08 -18.57 14.34
CA ARG A 74 19.25 -17.76 13.98
C ARG A 74 20.45 -18.03 14.86
N ARG A 75 21.63 -18.17 14.23
CA ARG A 75 22.92 -18.21 14.94
C ARG A 75 23.35 -16.79 15.31
N ILE A 76 23.54 -16.53 16.59
CA ILE A 76 24.03 -15.25 17.11
C ILE A 76 25.55 -15.20 16.96
N LEU A 77 26.06 -14.10 16.40
CA LEU A 77 27.49 -13.89 16.13
C LEU A 77 28.12 -12.96 17.17
N SER A 78 27.43 -11.88 17.52
CA SER A 78 27.89 -10.88 18.48
C SER A 78 26.74 -10.01 18.95
N ILE A 79 26.88 -9.40 20.14
CA ILE A 79 26.03 -8.31 20.61
C ILE A 79 26.67 -7.00 20.16
N GLU A 80 25.99 -6.28 19.27
CA GLU A 80 26.47 -5.01 18.70
C GLU A 80 26.12 -3.81 19.58
N ARG A 81 25.00 -3.89 20.30
CA ARG A 81 24.54 -2.82 21.20
C ARG A 81 23.70 -3.39 22.33
N HIS A 82 23.98 -2.92 23.53
CA HIS A 82 23.17 -3.18 24.72
C HIS A 82 22.72 -1.84 25.31
N ALA A 83 21.41 -1.63 25.40
CA ALA A 83 20.80 -0.44 25.98
C ALA A 83 19.56 -0.85 26.78
N THR A 84 19.02 0.09 27.57
CA THR A 84 17.85 -0.20 28.39
C THR A 84 16.64 -0.55 27.52
N GLY A 85 16.13 -1.78 27.63
CA GLY A 85 14.99 -2.28 26.87
C GLY A 85 15.30 -2.72 25.43
N VAL A 86 16.56 -2.66 24.99
CA VAL A 86 16.96 -3.15 23.67
C VAL A 86 18.35 -3.77 23.67
N LEU A 87 18.47 -4.95 23.07
CA LEU A 87 19.73 -5.62 22.82
C LEU A 87 19.81 -6.02 21.34
N ASP A 88 20.73 -5.42 20.58
CA ASP A 88 20.91 -5.65 19.15
C ASP A 88 22.05 -6.66 18.92
N CYS A 89 21.76 -7.72 18.16
CA CYS A 89 22.70 -8.77 17.81
C CYS A 89 22.96 -8.83 16.30
N ALA A 90 24.21 -9.13 15.94
CA ALA A 90 24.55 -9.63 14.62
C ALA A 90 24.22 -11.13 14.55
N VAL A 91 23.53 -11.57 13.50
CA VAL A 91 23.19 -12.97 13.28
C VAL A 91 23.72 -13.49 11.95
N HIS A 92 23.94 -14.79 11.89
CA HIS A 92 24.32 -15.44 10.65
C HIS A 92 23.15 -15.44 9.66
N ARG A 93 23.42 -15.02 8.43
CA ARG A 93 22.51 -15.12 7.30
C ARG A 93 23.11 -16.02 6.23
N PHE A 94 22.29 -16.86 5.63
CA PHE A 94 22.72 -17.71 4.52
C PHE A 94 23.06 -16.83 3.30
N GLY A 95 24.29 -16.93 2.79
CA GLY A 95 24.69 -16.28 1.53
C GLY A 95 24.78 -14.75 1.52
N GLY A 96 25.33 -14.10 2.55
CA GLY A 96 25.50 -12.64 2.52
C GLY A 96 26.22 -12.05 3.74
N LYS A 97 26.11 -10.72 3.91
CA LYS A 97 26.54 -10.01 5.13
C LYS A 97 25.69 -10.49 6.33
N PRO A 98 26.24 -10.43 7.58
CA PRO A 98 25.48 -10.71 8.79
C PRO A 98 24.14 -9.96 8.83
N GLY A 99 23.09 -10.64 9.28
CA GLY A 99 21.78 -10.04 9.55
C GLY A 99 21.74 -9.38 10.93
N LYS A 100 20.65 -8.67 11.22
CA LYS A 100 20.40 -8.05 12.52
C LYS A 100 19.17 -8.67 13.19
N LEU A 101 19.31 -9.03 14.45
CA LEU A 101 18.24 -9.53 15.32
C LEU A 101 18.21 -8.66 16.58
N SER A 102 17.08 -8.04 16.88
CA SER A 102 16.91 -7.16 18.03
C SER A 102 16.01 -7.80 19.07
N PHE A 103 16.48 -7.90 20.31
CA PHE A 103 15.66 -8.24 21.47
C PHE A 103 15.13 -6.96 22.10
N LEU A 104 13.86 -6.96 22.45
CA LEU A 104 13.07 -5.77 22.79
C LEU A 104 12.25 -6.04 24.06
N ASP A 105 12.13 -5.03 24.93
CA ASP A 105 11.13 -4.98 26.00
C ASP A 105 9.97 -4.07 25.55
N LEU A 106 8.84 -4.66 25.12
CA LEU A 106 7.70 -3.94 24.55
C LEU A 106 6.95 -3.08 25.57
N SER A 107 7.12 -3.35 26.87
CA SER A 107 6.54 -2.53 27.93
C SER A 107 7.17 -1.14 28.01
N ARG A 108 8.19 -0.84 27.19
CA ARG A 108 8.89 0.45 27.16
C ARG A 108 8.54 1.25 25.89
N PRO A 109 8.11 2.53 26.03
CA PRO A 109 7.67 3.35 24.90
C PRO A 109 8.71 3.55 23.80
N GLN A 110 9.99 3.73 24.19
CA GLN A 110 11.10 3.93 23.23
C GLN A 110 11.37 2.68 22.38
N THR A 111 11.06 1.50 22.92
CA THR A 111 11.25 0.21 22.27
C THR A 111 10.12 -0.10 21.29
N ALA A 112 8.87 0.23 21.65
CA ALA A 112 7.73 0.18 20.74
C ALA A 112 7.95 1.04 19.48
N HIS A 113 8.56 2.22 19.63
CA HIS A 113 8.96 3.05 18.48
C HIS A 113 10.03 2.41 17.58
N ARG A 114 10.91 1.56 18.12
CA ARG A 114 11.89 0.80 17.33
C ARG A 114 11.25 -0.34 16.56
N SER A 115 10.30 -1.05 17.15
CA SER A 115 9.45 -2.03 16.47
C SER A 115 8.77 -1.41 15.24
N LEU A 116 8.05 -0.30 15.45
CA LEU A 116 7.39 0.45 14.38
C LEU A 116 8.36 0.98 13.32
N SER A 117 9.58 1.38 13.72
CA SER A 117 10.60 1.83 12.76
C SER A 117 11.19 0.68 11.95
N GLY A 118 11.35 -0.51 12.55
CA GLY A 118 11.78 -1.72 11.85
C GLY A 118 10.74 -2.21 10.84
N VAL A 119 9.46 -2.22 11.22
CA VAL A 119 8.34 -2.53 10.31
C VAL A 119 8.26 -1.54 9.15
N ARG A 120 8.41 -0.23 9.41
CA ARG A 120 8.45 0.79 8.36
C ARG A 120 9.64 0.65 7.42
N GLN A 121 10.82 0.32 7.94
CA GLN A 121 12.00 0.07 7.11
C GLN A 121 11.84 -1.19 6.26
N ASN A 122 11.24 -2.26 6.81
CA ASN A 122 10.89 -3.45 6.05
C ASN A 122 9.95 -3.12 4.89
N PHE A 123 8.82 -2.48 5.19
CA PHE A 123 7.85 -2.11 4.17
C PHE A 123 8.43 -1.16 3.13
N SER A 124 9.35 -0.26 3.52
CA SER A 124 10.10 0.57 2.57
C SER A 124 10.95 -0.25 1.61
N GLU A 125 11.63 -1.29 2.08
CA GLU A 125 12.43 -2.17 1.23
C GLU A 125 11.55 -3.08 0.36
N GLN A 126 10.40 -3.55 0.86
CA GLN A 126 9.40 -4.20 0.03
C GLN A 126 8.90 -3.27 -1.08
N PHE A 127 8.59 -2.01 -0.73
CA PHE A 127 8.21 -0.98 -1.70
C PHE A 127 9.31 -0.70 -2.72
N ARG A 128 10.57 -0.62 -2.30
CA ARG A 128 11.72 -0.51 -3.21
C ARG A 128 11.76 -1.64 -4.23
N ARG A 129 11.55 -2.88 -3.79
CA ARG A 129 11.50 -4.05 -4.68
C ARG A 129 10.30 -4.00 -5.63
N MET A 130 9.15 -3.54 -5.16
CA MET A 130 7.98 -3.32 -6.02
C MET A 130 8.30 -2.30 -7.11
N LEU A 131 8.87 -1.15 -6.74
CA LEU A 131 9.27 -0.10 -7.68
C LEU A 131 10.28 -0.63 -8.71
N PHE A 132 11.30 -1.36 -8.28
CA PHE A 132 12.31 -1.93 -9.19
C PHE A 132 11.70 -2.92 -10.20
N ARG A 133 10.69 -3.69 -9.79
CA ARG A 133 9.98 -4.63 -10.69
C ARG A 133 9.05 -3.90 -11.67
N GLN A 134 8.29 -2.91 -11.21
CA GLN A 134 7.34 -2.17 -12.04
C GLN A 134 8.03 -1.16 -12.98
N PHE A 135 9.20 -0.67 -12.57
CA PHE A 135 9.93 0.39 -13.26
C PHE A 135 11.42 0.04 -13.40
N PRO A 136 11.78 -1.02 -14.16
CA PRO A 136 13.15 -1.53 -14.21
C PRO A 136 14.18 -0.53 -14.77
N ASP A 137 13.77 0.37 -15.66
CA ASP A 137 14.64 1.38 -16.29
C ASP A 137 14.59 2.75 -15.59
N TRP A 138 14.01 2.83 -14.40
CA TRP A 138 13.86 4.07 -13.65
C TRP A 138 14.82 4.10 -12.47
N GLU A 139 15.47 5.24 -12.25
CA GLU A 139 16.34 5.46 -11.10
C GLU A 139 15.50 5.91 -9.90
N ILE A 140 15.68 5.26 -8.75
CA ILE A 140 15.07 5.67 -7.48
C ILE A 140 15.97 6.73 -6.82
N GLU A 141 15.72 8.01 -7.12
CA GLU A 141 16.51 9.13 -6.58
C GLU A 141 16.30 9.33 -5.08
N ALA A 142 15.09 9.06 -4.58
CA ALA A 142 14.75 9.18 -3.17
C ALA A 142 13.75 8.10 -2.78
N LEU A 143 13.92 7.55 -1.57
CA LEU A 143 12.97 6.65 -0.91
C LEU A 143 13.05 6.89 0.60
N SER A 144 11.94 7.24 1.24
CA SER A 144 11.92 7.60 2.67
C SER A 144 10.58 7.30 3.35
N CYS A 145 10.65 7.00 4.65
CA CYS A 145 9.53 7.01 5.60
C CYS A 145 9.74 8.07 6.70
N GLY A 146 10.65 9.02 6.51
CA GLY A 146 10.94 10.04 7.51
C GLY A 146 9.72 10.94 7.76
N MET A 147 9.48 11.31 9.01
CA MET A 147 8.50 12.33 9.33
C MET A 147 9.08 13.72 9.01
N ASP A 148 8.30 14.59 8.38
CA ASP A 148 8.65 16.00 8.18
C ASP A 148 7.40 16.86 8.44
N LEU A 149 7.35 17.50 9.60
CA LEU A 149 6.19 18.32 10.00
C LEU A 149 6.07 19.61 9.19
N GLN A 150 7.17 20.16 8.69
CA GLN A 150 7.13 21.39 7.89
C GLN A 150 6.48 21.14 6.53
N ARG A 151 6.73 19.96 5.96
CA ARG A 151 6.19 19.54 4.66
C ARG A 151 4.95 18.66 4.78
N SER A 152 4.44 18.44 5.98
CA SER A 152 3.34 17.50 6.27
C SER A 152 3.58 16.08 5.75
N PHE A 153 4.83 15.62 5.77
CA PHE A 153 5.15 14.25 5.38
C PHE A 153 4.92 13.27 6.52
N SER A 154 3.93 12.39 6.31
CA SER A 154 3.64 11.28 7.20
C SER A 154 4.78 10.25 7.21
N PRO A 155 5.10 9.66 8.37
CA PRO A 155 6.01 8.54 8.45
C PRO A 155 5.32 7.18 8.23
N VAL A 156 4.00 7.15 8.01
CA VAL A 156 3.22 5.93 7.75
C VAL A 156 3.45 5.43 6.33
N PHE A 157 3.47 6.35 5.37
CA PHE A 157 3.52 6.02 3.95
C PHE A 157 4.95 6.16 3.40
N PRO A 158 5.60 5.05 3.01
CA PRO A 158 6.81 5.15 2.21
C PRO A 158 6.55 5.95 0.94
N ARG A 159 7.44 6.89 0.66
CA ARG A 159 7.36 7.74 -0.51
C ARG A 159 8.68 7.69 -1.26
N ALA A 160 8.58 7.68 -2.58
CA ALA A 160 9.71 7.61 -3.48
C ALA A 160 9.59 8.62 -4.62
N ARG A 161 10.73 9.09 -5.09
CA ARG A 161 10.85 9.83 -6.34
C ARG A 161 11.70 9.02 -7.28
N LEU A 162 11.19 8.79 -8.49
CA LEU A 162 11.91 8.11 -9.54
C LEU A 162 12.07 9.03 -10.75
N SER A 163 13.15 8.83 -11.50
CA SER A 163 13.40 9.56 -12.74
C SER A 163 13.83 8.64 -13.88
N ARG A 164 13.49 9.05 -15.09
CA ARG A 164 13.97 8.43 -16.34
C ARG A 164 14.01 9.49 -17.44
N GLY A 165 15.21 9.94 -17.78
CA GLY A 165 15.38 11.07 -18.69
C GLY A 165 14.67 12.32 -18.16
N ASN A 166 13.73 12.88 -18.94
CA ASN A 166 12.96 14.07 -18.55
C ASN A 166 11.61 13.74 -17.89
N GLN A 167 11.40 12.49 -17.47
CA GLN A 167 10.16 12.05 -16.82
C GLN A 167 10.41 11.77 -15.34
N GLN A 168 9.40 12.03 -14.50
CA GLN A 168 9.46 11.73 -13.07
C GLN A 168 8.22 10.96 -12.60
N ILE A 169 8.41 10.18 -11.55
CA ILE A 169 7.33 9.53 -10.81
C ILE A 169 7.41 9.97 -9.35
N ALA A 170 6.29 10.47 -8.82
CA ALA A 170 6.06 10.56 -7.39
C ALA A 170 5.31 9.29 -6.98
N ALA A 171 5.96 8.39 -6.24
CA ALA A 171 5.34 7.14 -5.81
C ALA A 171 5.10 7.11 -4.29
N MET A 172 4.00 6.49 -3.87
CA MET A 172 3.65 6.28 -2.47
C MET A 172 3.04 4.89 -2.25
N ALA A 173 3.34 4.27 -1.11
CA ALA A 173 2.78 2.98 -0.72
C ALA A 173 1.94 3.06 0.56
N CYS A 174 0.81 2.35 0.57
CA CYS A 174 -0.08 2.16 1.71
C CYS A 174 0.33 0.87 2.44
N PRO A 175 0.75 0.92 3.72
CA PRO A 175 1.16 -0.28 4.45
C PRO A 175 0.03 -1.26 4.71
N SER A 176 -1.15 -0.74 5.03
CA SER A 176 -2.32 -1.55 5.40
C SER A 176 -3.62 -0.95 4.85
N PRO A 177 -4.71 -1.75 4.74
CA PRO A 177 -6.02 -1.22 4.35
C PRO A 177 -6.55 -0.15 5.32
N GLN A 178 -6.20 -0.21 6.61
CA GLN A 178 -6.63 0.77 7.61
C GLN A 178 -6.06 2.17 7.34
N ASP A 179 -4.91 2.26 6.68
CA ASP A 179 -4.23 3.52 6.39
C ASP A 179 -4.75 4.21 5.11
N GLU A 180 -5.60 3.55 4.30
CA GLU A 180 -6.06 4.04 2.98
C GLU A 180 -6.71 5.42 3.07
N GLN A 181 -7.49 5.67 4.13
CA GLN A 181 -8.29 6.90 4.28
C GLN A 181 -7.44 8.18 4.19
N GLY A 182 -6.20 8.15 4.69
CA GLY A 182 -5.28 9.28 4.68
C GLY A 182 -4.33 9.30 3.48
N MET A 183 -4.13 8.18 2.80
CA MET A 183 -3.06 7.98 1.81
C MET A 183 -3.10 9.04 0.69
N LEU A 184 -4.26 9.22 0.05
CA LEU A 184 -4.36 10.10 -1.13
C LEU A 184 -3.96 11.55 -0.81
N ALA A 185 -4.29 12.06 0.37
CA ALA A 185 -3.91 13.42 0.77
C ALA A 185 -2.39 13.56 0.86
N PHE A 186 -1.72 12.62 1.53
CA PHE A 186 -0.25 12.63 1.61
C PHE A 186 0.42 12.38 0.26
N ALA A 187 -0.20 11.58 -0.61
CA ALA A 187 0.29 11.34 -1.95
C ALA A 187 0.26 12.59 -2.82
N LEU A 188 -0.80 13.41 -2.71
CA LEU A 188 -0.90 14.71 -3.40
C LEU A 188 0.12 15.72 -2.86
N ILE A 189 0.32 15.77 -1.54
CA ILE A 189 1.36 16.60 -0.91
C ILE A 189 2.76 16.19 -1.43
N TRP A 190 3.02 14.88 -1.53
CA TRP A 190 4.27 14.39 -2.08
C TRP A 190 4.43 14.71 -3.57
N TYR A 191 3.38 14.54 -4.36
CA TYR A 191 3.36 14.87 -5.78
C TYR A 191 3.69 16.35 -6.01
N ASP A 192 3.05 17.24 -5.26
CA ASP A 192 3.29 18.68 -5.33
C ASP A 192 4.74 19.04 -4.95
N TYR A 193 5.27 18.43 -3.89
CA TYR A 193 6.67 18.62 -3.54
C TYR A 193 7.63 18.16 -4.66
N VAL A 194 7.39 17.00 -5.28
CA VAL A 194 8.22 16.52 -6.40
C VAL A 194 8.12 17.48 -7.59
N ARG A 195 6.94 18.04 -7.84
CA ARG A 195 6.70 19.08 -8.85
C ARG A 195 7.51 20.35 -8.58
N GLU A 196 7.52 20.84 -7.35
CA GLU A 196 8.29 22.03 -6.95
C GLU A 196 9.82 21.81 -7.00
N GLN A 197 10.29 20.60 -6.75
CA GLN A 197 11.72 20.27 -6.82
C GLN A 197 12.24 20.14 -8.27
N SER A 198 11.34 20.06 -9.25
CA SER A 198 11.71 19.92 -10.65
C SER A 198 12.18 21.25 -11.22
N ARG A 199 13.47 21.32 -11.59
CA ARG A 199 14.09 22.54 -12.15
C ARG A 199 13.53 22.95 -13.51
N HIS A 200 12.94 22.01 -14.23
CA HIS A 200 12.34 22.19 -15.54
C HIS A 200 10.93 21.58 -15.57
N PRO A 201 10.05 22.02 -16.48
CA PRO A 201 8.75 21.40 -16.70
C PRO A 201 8.93 19.96 -17.20
N THR A 202 8.93 19.01 -16.28
CA THR A 202 9.02 17.57 -16.56
C THR A 202 7.65 16.94 -16.35
N PRO A 203 7.17 16.05 -17.23
CA PRO A 203 5.98 15.26 -16.95
C PRO A 203 6.17 14.43 -15.68
N ILE A 204 5.23 14.56 -14.75
CA ILE A 204 5.23 13.83 -13.48
C ILE A 204 3.96 13.00 -13.41
N SER A 205 4.11 11.71 -13.09
CA SER A 205 2.98 10.83 -12.79
C SER A 205 2.95 10.46 -11.32
N LEU A 206 1.76 10.41 -10.73
CA LEU A 206 1.53 9.87 -9.40
C LEU A 206 1.35 8.34 -9.46
N CYS A 207 2.13 7.57 -8.70
CA CYS A 207 1.99 6.12 -8.62
C CYS A 207 1.61 5.70 -7.19
N LEU A 208 0.44 5.08 -7.03
CA LEU A 208 -0.09 4.66 -5.74
C LEU A 208 -0.04 3.14 -5.62
N PHE A 209 0.62 2.63 -4.59
CA PHE A 209 0.68 1.20 -4.28
C PHE A 209 -0.17 0.92 -3.06
N LEU A 210 -1.23 0.14 -3.22
CA LEU A 210 -2.13 -0.26 -2.14
C LEU A 210 -2.12 -1.78 -2.01
N PRO A 211 -2.41 -2.35 -0.85
CA PRO A 211 -2.61 -3.79 -0.78
C PRO A 211 -3.78 -4.20 -1.69
N GLU A 212 -3.89 -5.49 -1.99
CA GLU A 212 -5.19 -6.13 -2.25
C GLU A 212 -6.15 -5.77 -1.10
N GLN A 213 -7.42 -6.12 -1.00
CA GLN A 213 -8.32 -5.56 0.06
C GLN A 213 -8.51 -4.00 0.12
N ALA A 214 -7.60 -3.16 -0.39
CA ALA A 214 -7.68 -1.70 -0.42
C ALA A 214 -7.70 -1.14 -1.86
N GLY A 215 -7.92 0.17 -1.97
CA GLY A 215 -7.88 0.91 -3.25
C GLY A 215 -9.23 1.44 -3.69
N THR A 216 -10.34 0.92 -3.18
CA THR A 216 -11.70 1.35 -3.56
C THR A 216 -11.96 2.80 -3.17
N LEU A 217 -11.61 3.20 -1.94
CA LEU A 217 -11.83 4.58 -1.47
C LEU A 217 -10.93 5.56 -2.26
N THR A 218 -9.68 5.16 -2.50
CA THR A 218 -8.72 5.94 -3.27
C THR A 218 -9.19 6.11 -4.72
N ALA A 219 -9.63 5.03 -5.37
CA ALA A 219 -10.20 5.05 -6.71
C ALA A 219 -11.38 6.00 -6.82
N HIS A 220 -12.36 5.90 -5.91
CA HIS A 220 -13.52 6.79 -5.91
C HIS A 220 -13.13 8.26 -5.79
N ARG A 221 -12.15 8.60 -4.94
CA ARG A 221 -11.69 9.97 -4.77
C ARG A 221 -10.88 10.48 -5.98
N LEU A 222 -10.08 9.62 -6.61
CA LEU A 222 -9.32 9.97 -7.82
C LEU A 222 -10.24 10.44 -8.96
N ARG A 223 -11.44 9.86 -9.09
CA ARG A 223 -12.43 10.30 -10.10
C ARG A 223 -12.75 11.80 -10.01
N TRP A 224 -12.65 12.39 -8.81
CA TRP A 224 -12.96 13.81 -8.58
C TRP A 224 -11.78 14.75 -8.83
N LEU A 225 -10.58 14.23 -9.09
CA LEU A 225 -9.37 15.03 -9.33
C LEU A 225 -9.17 15.34 -10.84
N THR A 226 -10.25 15.74 -11.52
CA THR A 226 -10.27 15.91 -12.99
C THR A 226 -9.53 17.15 -13.51
N GLY A 227 -9.23 18.11 -12.64
CA GLY A 227 -8.61 19.39 -13.01
C GLY A 227 -7.08 19.38 -13.14
N GLU A 228 -6.41 18.35 -12.60
CA GLU A 228 -4.95 18.20 -12.67
C GLU A 228 -4.60 16.96 -13.48
N SER A 229 -3.70 17.09 -14.47
CA SER A 229 -3.13 15.93 -15.16
C SER A 229 -2.13 15.25 -14.22
N LEU A 230 -2.65 14.51 -13.23
CA LEU A 230 -1.86 13.77 -12.24
C LEU A 230 -1.13 12.57 -12.85
N GLY A 231 -1.54 12.14 -14.05
CA GLY A 231 -1.07 10.89 -14.66
C GLY A 231 -1.15 9.72 -13.68
N CYS A 232 -2.20 9.67 -12.84
CA CYS A 232 -2.25 8.77 -11.70
C CYS A 232 -2.36 7.32 -12.16
N ARG A 233 -1.46 6.48 -11.66
CA ARG A 233 -1.42 5.03 -11.87
C ARG A 233 -1.55 4.34 -10.54
N MET A 234 -2.34 3.27 -10.47
CA MET A 234 -2.61 2.57 -9.23
C MET A 234 -2.20 1.11 -9.34
N PHE A 235 -1.60 0.58 -8.29
CA PHE A 235 -1.08 -0.77 -8.21
C PHE A 235 -1.63 -1.45 -6.96
N ARG A 236 -2.10 -2.68 -7.09
CA ARG A 236 -2.47 -3.53 -5.95
C ARG A 236 -1.41 -4.59 -5.72
N PHE A 237 -1.02 -4.81 -4.46
CA PHE A 237 0.02 -5.76 -4.11
C PHE A 237 -0.44 -6.81 -3.08
N ASN A 238 0.10 -8.02 -3.20
CA ASN A 238 -0.13 -9.10 -2.24
C ASN A 238 0.90 -9.10 -1.09
N ALA A 239 0.73 -9.98 -0.11
CA ALA A 239 1.63 -10.11 1.04
C ALA A 239 3.11 -10.35 0.66
N HIS A 240 3.39 -10.92 -0.53
CA HIS A 240 4.74 -11.16 -1.03
C HIS A 240 5.36 -9.94 -1.74
N GLY A 241 4.63 -8.82 -1.82
CA GLY A 241 5.05 -7.60 -2.51
C GLY A 241 5.09 -7.78 -4.04
N LEU A 242 4.28 -8.67 -4.59
CA LEU A 242 4.00 -8.69 -6.03
C LEU A 242 2.88 -7.69 -6.29
N ALA A 243 3.17 -6.69 -7.12
CA ALA A 243 2.24 -5.63 -7.47
C ALA A 243 1.77 -5.79 -8.92
N GLY A 244 0.50 -5.51 -9.18
CA GLY A 244 -0.09 -5.40 -10.51
C GLY A 244 -0.79 -4.06 -10.68
N GLU A 245 -0.66 -3.44 -11.85
CA GLU A 245 -1.41 -2.22 -12.18
C GLU A 245 -2.90 -2.53 -12.33
N VAL A 246 -3.74 -1.62 -11.82
CA VAL A 246 -5.19 -1.70 -11.88
C VAL A 246 -5.75 -0.37 -12.40
N ASP A 247 -6.79 -0.42 -13.24
CA ASP A 247 -7.54 0.78 -13.62
C ASP A 247 -8.39 1.21 -12.41
N PRO A 248 -8.25 2.44 -11.88
CA PRO A 248 -9.13 2.94 -10.82
C PRO A 248 -10.62 2.91 -11.20
N LEU A 249 -10.95 2.85 -12.49
CA LEU A 249 -12.32 2.73 -12.97
C LEU A 249 -12.91 1.33 -12.78
N ASP A 250 -12.07 0.30 -12.77
CA ASP A 250 -12.48 -1.10 -12.50
C ASP A 250 -12.77 -1.31 -11.01
N LEU A 251 -12.36 -0.37 -10.15
CA LEU A 251 -12.57 -0.43 -8.71
C LEU A 251 -13.79 0.39 -8.33
N GLY A 252 -14.85 -0.33 -7.94
CA GLY A 252 -15.98 0.23 -7.21
C GLY A 252 -17.28 0.24 -7.99
N ASN A 253 -18.02 -0.86 -7.86
CA ASN A 253 -19.47 -0.73 -7.77
C ASN A 253 -19.76 0.27 -6.64
N LEU A 254 -20.35 1.41 -7.00
CA LEU A 254 -20.86 2.38 -6.04
C LEU A 254 -22.12 1.76 -5.40
N ASP A 255 -22.01 1.05 -4.26
CA ASP A 255 -23.18 0.82 -3.39
C ASP A 255 -23.45 2.13 -2.62
N THR A 256 -23.97 3.12 -3.34
CA THR A 256 -24.42 4.39 -2.76
C THR A 256 -25.91 4.29 -2.50
N ARG A 257 -26.30 4.21 -1.21
CA ARG A 257 -27.71 4.23 -0.81
C ARG A 257 -28.16 5.65 -0.55
N VAL A 258 -29.10 6.15 -1.34
CA VAL A 258 -29.83 7.38 -1.02
C VAL A 258 -30.86 7.06 0.06
N LYS A 259 -30.67 7.58 1.29
CA LYS A 259 -31.71 7.49 2.32
C LYS A 259 -32.90 8.34 1.89
N PRO A 260 -34.13 7.78 1.78
CA PRO A 260 -35.29 8.58 1.45
C PRO A 260 -35.51 9.65 2.53
N THR A 261 -35.57 10.92 2.15
CA THR A 261 -36.13 11.95 3.02
C THR A 261 -37.63 11.74 3.11
N VAL A 262 -38.14 11.55 4.33
CA VAL A 262 -39.56 11.33 4.62
C VAL A 262 -40.40 12.43 3.96
N SER A 263 -41.10 12.09 2.89
CA SER A 263 -42.04 12.97 2.18
C SER A 263 -43.23 12.12 1.75
N HIS A 264 -44.41 12.51 2.22
CA HIS A 264 -45.67 11.80 2.09
C HIS A 264 -46.14 11.61 0.63
N SER A 265 -47.00 10.59 0.44
CA SER A 265 -47.76 10.17 -0.76
C SER A 265 -47.08 9.12 -1.68
N HIS A 266 -47.43 7.85 -1.47
CA HIS A 266 -46.71 6.68 -2.01
C HIS A 266 -47.36 5.96 -3.22
N GLU A 267 -48.51 6.42 -3.76
CA GLU A 267 -49.26 5.58 -4.71
C GLU A 267 -49.29 6.08 -6.16
N ALA A 268 -49.11 7.38 -6.43
CA ALA A 268 -49.09 7.93 -7.79
C ALA A 268 -47.68 8.00 -8.43
N ALA A 269 -46.62 7.80 -7.65
CA ALA A 269 -45.23 8.03 -8.07
C ALA A 269 -44.56 6.85 -8.82
N ARG A 270 -45.13 5.63 -8.77
CA ARG A 270 -44.44 4.40 -9.22
C ARG A 270 -44.22 4.29 -10.73
N ASN A 271 -45.09 4.87 -11.57
CA ASN A 271 -44.91 4.84 -13.03
C ASN A 271 -44.10 6.03 -13.59
N GLY A 272 -43.85 7.05 -12.75
CA GLY A 272 -43.01 8.20 -13.11
C GLY A 272 -41.61 8.14 -12.50
N SER A 273 -41.36 7.24 -11.54
CA SER A 273 -40.15 7.28 -10.71
C SER A 273 -38.86 6.95 -11.47
N GLU A 274 -38.87 6.01 -12.42
CA GLU A 274 -37.68 5.73 -13.25
C GLU A 274 -37.39 6.86 -14.24
N ARG A 275 -38.42 7.41 -14.89
CA ARG A 275 -38.26 8.60 -15.76
C ARG A 275 -37.81 9.84 -14.99
N LEU A 276 -38.31 10.04 -13.78
CA LEU A 276 -37.88 11.13 -12.89
C LEU A 276 -36.44 10.92 -12.42
N LEU A 277 -36.06 9.67 -12.13
CA LEU A 277 -34.68 9.29 -11.81
C LEU A 277 -33.76 9.56 -13.01
N GLU A 278 -34.11 9.10 -14.21
CA GLU A 278 -33.38 9.36 -15.44
C GLU A 278 -33.20 10.86 -15.67
N ALA A 279 -34.28 11.65 -15.58
CA ALA A 279 -34.21 13.09 -15.75
C ALA A 279 -33.32 13.77 -14.69
N ALA A 280 -33.37 13.31 -13.43
CA ALA A 280 -32.54 13.83 -12.34
C ALA A 280 -31.06 13.49 -12.54
N VAL A 281 -30.74 12.24 -12.91
CA VAL A 281 -29.38 11.77 -13.22
C VAL A 281 -28.84 12.51 -14.44
N ARG A 282 -29.60 12.61 -15.52
CA ARG A 282 -29.19 13.31 -16.74
C ARG A 282 -28.84 14.77 -16.49
N ARG A 283 -29.60 15.48 -15.64
CA ARG A 283 -29.32 16.87 -15.27
C ARG A 283 -28.07 17.03 -14.40
N ASN A 284 -27.69 15.99 -13.65
CA ASN A 284 -26.64 16.02 -12.65
C ASN A 284 -25.63 14.88 -12.85
N ILE A 285 -25.32 14.54 -14.10
CA ILE A 285 -24.56 13.32 -14.41
C ILE A 285 -23.18 13.30 -13.76
N THR A 286 -22.55 14.47 -13.62
CA THR A 286 -21.26 14.66 -12.93
C THR A 286 -21.31 14.40 -11.43
N SER A 287 -22.51 14.42 -10.83
CA SER A 287 -22.70 14.07 -9.42
C SER A 287 -22.76 12.55 -9.22
N ILE A 288 -23.07 11.79 -10.28
CA ILE A 288 -23.03 10.32 -10.28
C ILE A 288 -21.62 9.85 -10.60
N ASP A 289 -21.04 10.35 -11.69
CA ASP A 289 -19.63 10.15 -12.00
C ASP A 289 -19.01 11.46 -12.50
N PRO A 290 -18.06 12.05 -11.76
CA PRO A 290 -17.44 13.34 -12.10
C PRO A 290 -16.63 13.34 -13.40
N THR A 291 -16.35 12.15 -13.95
CA THR A 291 -15.60 12.00 -15.20
C THR A 291 -16.49 12.12 -16.43
N LEU A 292 -17.81 12.05 -16.27
CA LEU A 292 -18.77 12.17 -17.37
C LEU A 292 -18.93 13.63 -17.83
N LEU A 293 -18.93 13.84 -19.15
CA LEU A 293 -19.25 15.13 -19.74
C LEU A 293 -20.72 15.47 -19.50
N ARG A 294 -20.99 16.75 -19.16
CA ARG A 294 -22.37 17.24 -18.99
C ARG A 294 -23.18 17.19 -20.29
N THR A 295 -22.50 17.29 -21.43
CA THR A 295 -23.08 17.20 -22.77
C THR A 295 -22.07 16.63 -23.76
N PRO A 296 -22.49 15.78 -24.71
CA PRO A 296 -23.86 15.26 -24.87
C PRO A 296 -24.18 14.14 -23.86
N VAL A 297 -25.44 14.08 -23.43
CA VAL A 297 -26.02 12.94 -22.71
C VAL A 297 -27.33 12.59 -23.40
N HIS A 298 -27.39 11.38 -23.96
CA HIS A 298 -28.56 10.86 -24.65
C HIS A 298 -29.38 10.02 -23.68
N GLY A 299 -30.70 10.21 -23.69
CA GLY A 299 -31.62 9.36 -22.95
C GLY A 299 -32.42 8.49 -23.90
N GLN A 300 -32.82 7.31 -23.43
CA GLN A 300 -33.65 6.36 -24.18
C GLN A 300 -33.03 6.03 -25.54
N THR A 301 -31.75 5.64 -25.53
CA THR A 301 -30.98 5.38 -26.74
C THR A 301 -31.28 3.97 -27.25
N LEU A 302 -31.85 3.89 -28.45
CA LEU A 302 -32.11 2.61 -29.13
C LEU A 302 -30.80 1.92 -29.52
N THR A 303 -30.66 0.66 -29.15
CA THR A 303 -29.60 -0.23 -29.63
C THR A 303 -30.16 -1.27 -30.59
N PHE A 304 -29.36 -1.64 -31.58
CA PHE A 304 -29.71 -2.66 -32.57
C PHE A 304 -28.62 -3.72 -32.59
N ALA A 305 -28.98 -4.97 -32.32
CA ALA A 305 -28.08 -6.11 -32.52
C ALA A 305 -28.88 -7.33 -32.99
N ALA A 306 -28.45 -7.95 -34.10
CA ALA A 306 -28.99 -9.21 -34.63
C ALA A 306 -30.53 -9.31 -34.79
N GLY A 307 -31.26 -8.20 -34.88
CA GLY A 307 -32.71 -8.16 -35.04
C GLY A 307 -33.48 -7.76 -33.77
N ASP A 308 -32.81 -7.75 -32.62
CA ASP A 308 -33.37 -7.32 -31.34
C ASP A 308 -33.19 -5.81 -31.13
N ARG A 309 -34.21 -5.18 -30.53
CA ARG A 309 -34.22 -3.76 -30.17
C ARG A 309 -34.29 -3.65 -28.66
N ASP A 310 -33.28 -3.01 -28.09
CA ASP A 310 -33.30 -2.63 -26.68
C ASP A 310 -33.06 -1.14 -26.52
N ILE A 311 -33.37 -0.63 -25.32
CA ILE A 311 -33.27 0.78 -24.99
C ILE A 311 -32.32 0.93 -23.81
N ILE A 312 -31.23 1.68 -24.02
CA ILE A 312 -30.35 2.16 -22.95
C ILE A 312 -31.01 3.38 -22.31
N ASP A 313 -31.12 3.38 -20.98
CA ASP A 313 -31.66 4.53 -20.24
C ASP A 313 -30.87 5.80 -20.50
N LEU A 314 -29.55 5.80 -20.24
CA LEU A 314 -28.66 6.93 -20.51
C LEU A 314 -27.34 6.49 -21.17
N LEU A 315 -26.95 7.25 -22.19
CA LEU A 315 -25.67 7.12 -22.88
C LEU A 315 -24.89 8.43 -22.75
N ALA A 316 -23.69 8.35 -22.18
CA ALA A 316 -22.83 9.50 -21.93
C ALA A 316 -21.40 9.26 -22.43
N VAL A 317 -20.62 10.34 -22.48
CA VAL A 317 -19.20 10.31 -22.85
C VAL A 317 -18.38 10.78 -21.67
N ALA A 318 -17.35 10.04 -21.29
CA ALA A 318 -16.38 10.44 -20.29
C ALA A 318 -15.37 11.45 -20.85
N ALA A 319 -14.72 12.23 -19.98
CA ALA A 319 -13.76 13.27 -20.36
C ALA A 319 -12.56 12.73 -21.18
N TRP A 320 -12.23 11.45 -21.05
CA TRP A 320 -11.19 10.76 -21.82
C TRP A 320 -11.72 10.09 -23.10
N GLY A 321 -12.96 10.35 -23.50
CA GLY A 321 -13.56 9.88 -24.76
C GLY A 321 -14.09 8.45 -24.77
N ARG A 322 -14.24 7.79 -23.60
CA ARG A 322 -14.95 6.49 -23.52
C ARG A 322 -16.45 6.72 -23.46
N LEU A 323 -17.20 5.80 -24.05
CA LEU A 323 -18.65 5.73 -23.93
C LEU A 323 -19.02 5.09 -22.58
N SER A 324 -20.08 5.59 -21.94
CA SER A 324 -20.60 5.06 -20.68
C SER A 324 -22.10 4.81 -20.80
N VAL A 325 -22.48 3.56 -20.55
CA VAL A 325 -23.87 3.10 -20.46
C VAL A 325 -24.29 3.18 -18.99
N LEU A 326 -25.39 3.87 -18.71
CA LEU A 326 -25.97 3.94 -17.37
C LEU A 326 -27.37 3.35 -17.43
N GLU A 327 -27.58 2.26 -16.71
CA GLU A 327 -28.89 1.61 -16.52
C GLU A 327 -29.45 2.00 -15.14
N LEU A 328 -30.71 2.42 -15.09
CA LEU A 328 -31.29 3.05 -13.91
C LEU A 328 -32.48 2.25 -13.39
N LYS A 329 -32.44 1.88 -12.11
CA LYS A 329 -33.56 1.23 -11.43
C LYS A 329 -33.88 1.92 -10.12
N ILE A 330 -35.18 2.08 -9.85
CA ILE A 330 -35.70 2.65 -8.60
C ILE A 330 -35.74 1.64 -7.46
N THR A 331 -35.61 0.35 -7.77
CA THR A 331 -35.58 -0.77 -6.83
C THR A 331 -34.43 -1.70 -7.21
N GLU A 332 -33.87 -2.40 -6.23
CA GLU A 332 -32.83 -3.40 -6.49
C GLU A 332 -33.37 -4.51 -7.42
N ASP A 333 -32.62 -4.80 -8.48
CA ASP A 333 -32.97 -5.79 -9.49
C ASP A 333 -31.73 -6.59 -9.86
N LEU A 334 -31.78 -7.90 -9.64
CA LEU A 334 -30.69 -8.83 -9.90
C LEU A 334 -30.38 -8.99 -11.40
N GLN A 335 -31.31 -8.63 -12.29
CA GLN A 335 -31.13 -8.70 -13.74
C GLN A 335 -30.43 -7.46 -14.30
N LEU A 336 -30.44 -6.33 -13.57
CA LEU A 336 -29.90 -5.05 -14.01
C LEU A 336 -28.42 -5.13 -14.47
N PRO A 337 -27.50 -5.82 -13.75
CA PRO A 337 -26.12 -5.92 -14.19
C PRO A 337 -25.97 -6.72 -15.49
N ILE A 338 -26.81 -7.72 -15.72
CA ILE A 338 -26.79 -8.55 -16.94
C ILE A 338 -27.25 -7.70 -18.13
N GLN A 339 -28.32 -6.93 -17.95
CA GLN A 339 -28.86 -6.04 -18.98
C GLN A 339 -27.85 -4.95 -19.37
N ALA A 340 -27.20 -4.31 -18.38
CA ALA A 340 -26.15 -3.33 -18.64
C ALA A 340 -24.94 -3.94 -19.36
N LEU A 341 -24.57 -5.18 -19.05
CA LEU A 341 -23.50 -5.91 -19.73
C LEU A 341 -23.87 -6.24 -21.18
N ASP A 342 -25.11 -6.68 -21.43
CA ASP A 342 -25.60 -6.96 -22.78
C ASP A 342 -25.53 -5.72 -23.68
N TYR A 343 -25.81 -4.54 -23.13
CA TYR A 343 -25.66 -3.27 -23.85
C TYR A 343 -24.20 -2.92 -24.12
N TRP A 344 -23.30 -3.20 -23.20
CA TRP A 344 -21.88 -2.92 -23.38
C TRP A 344 -21.22 -3.85 -24.41
N MET A 345 -21.72 -5.07 -24.58
CA MET A 345 -21.20 -6.04 -25.56
C MET A 345 -21.62 -5.74 -27.00
N ARG A 346 -22.61 -4.87 -27.22
CA ARG A 346 -23.12 -4.47 -28.54
C ARG A 346 -22.40 -3.23 -29.05
#